data_AF-A0A6I6GHW6-F1
#
_entry.id   AF-A0A6I6GHW6-F1
#
_cell.length_a   1.000
_cell.length_b   1.000
_cell.length_c   1.000
_cell.angle_alpha   90.00
_cell.angle_beta   90.00
_cell.angle_gamma   90.00
#
_symmetry.space_group_name_H-M   'P 1'
#
loop_
_entity.id
_entity.type
_entity.pdbx_description
1 polymer ?
#
loop_
_entity_poly.entity_id
_entity_poly.type
_entity_poly.pdbx_seq_one_letter_code
_entity_poly.pdbx_strand_id
1 'polypeptide(L)'
;MSMVVTMSDPSGGSGRDGSSRDGYRGNDGGWGQDPYGTGLRAPSRNGLMWVMGGLIVVLLVVLAGAVGYLVASDGGEPGAAPAPTTTSVEPETATPVPETMPAATGAPSVRSADCDPDEIASEAGITRRNVNVDRCAGAWALAHVFVPQGEPAGDTQYIVSRVGGSWKRYTGIPSTTCRQEAEADGMPAEIAAVLDDCRSSAALTGDLGLRVPMSRPACDGRGIVVLYSAVTPGAYAQEIAAALAQNPGASYLRTDMACPSLRARDENGNVIYAVYRASGYSRQELCADVRAEGPPAYGRWLDSTSDPSTPVTC
;
A
#
# COMPACT_ATOMS: atom_id res chain seq x y z
N MET A 1 -31.11 19.42 34.52
CA MET A 1 -29.85 20.10 34.84
C MET A 1 -29.22 20.53 33.53
N SER A 2 -29.48 21.78 33.14
CA SER A 2 -28.99 22.36 31.88
C SER A 2 -27.71 23.11 32.17
N MET A 3 -26.61 22.78 31.49
CA MET A 3 -25.41 23.60 31.49
C MET A 3 -25.29 24.30 30.14
N VAL A 4 -25.47 25.61 30.18
CA VAL A 4 -25.07 26.56 29.14
C VAL A 4 -23.76 27.15 29.63
N VAL A 5 -22.67 27.00 28.88
CA VAL A 5 -21.45 27.78 29.09
C VAL A 5 -21.01 28.36 27.75
N THR A 6 -20.89 29.67 27.79
CA THR A 6 -20.68 30.63 26.71
C THR A 6 -19.21 30.72 26.29
N MET A 7 -18.98 30.87 24.99
CA MET A 7 -17.71 31.31 24.40
C MET A 7 -17.41 32.77 24.78
N SER A 8 -16.13 33.07 25.02
CA SER A 8 -15.61 34.45 25.06
C SER A 8 -14.14 34.45 24.65
N ASP A 9 -13.88 35.15 23.56
CA ASP A 9 -12.62 35.71 23.06
C ASP A 9 -13.01 37.12 22.53
N PRO A 10 -12.11 38.06 22.17
CA PRO A 10 -10.67 38.21 22.44
C PRO A 10 -10.30 39.65 22.88
N SER A 11 -9.09 39.87 23.43
CA SER A 11 -8.32 41.15 23.43
C SER A 11 -7.09 40.93 24.32
N GLY A 12 -5.84 41.22 23.95
CA GLY A 12 -5.28 42.42 23.34
C GLY A 12 -4.08 42.81 24.23
N GLY A 13 -2.90 43.06 23.67
CA GLY A 13 -1.75 43.45 24.50
C GLY A 13 -0.41 43.46 23.78
N SER A 14 -0.12 44.58 23.11
CA SER A 14 1.20 44.99 22.62
C SER A 14 2.13 45.40 23.78
N GLY A 15 3.44 45.19 23.64
CA GLY A 15 4.39 45.73 24.63
C GLY A 15 5.86 45.33 24.49
N ARG A 16 6.58 46.08 23.64
CA ARG A 16 7.92 46.68 23.82
C ARG A 16 9.17 45.82 24.11
N ASP A 17 10.11 45.93 23.16
CA ASP A 17 11.45 46.54 23.26
C ASP A 17 12.35 46.25 24.48
N GLY A 18 13.54 45.73 24.18
CA GLY A 18 14.67 45.62 25.12
C GLY A 18 15.98 45.28 24.43
N SER A 19 16.62 46.30 23.84
CA SER A 19 17.95 46.27 23.22
C SER A 19 19.09 46.16 24.26
N SER A 20 20.12 45.34 23.99
CA SER A 20 21.55 45.54 24.34
C SER A 20 22.37 44.45 23.65
N ARG A 21 23.14 44.76 22.60
CA ARG A 21 24.56 45.20 22.60
C ARG A 21 25.49 44.30 23.40
N ASP A 22 26.36 43.59 22.67
CA ASP A 22 27.83 43.50 22.79
C ASP A 22 28.30 42.43 21.77
N GLY A 23 29.31 42.57 20.90
CA GLY A 23 30.35 43.58 20.79
C GLY A 23 31.77 43.01 20.92
N TYR A 24 32.19 41.99 20.14
CA TYR A 24 33.62 41.60 19.98
C TYR A 24 33.85 41.07 18.54
N ARG A 25 34.55 41.79 17.63
CA ARG A 25 36.01 41.71 17.32
C ARG A 25 36.49 40.25 17.28
N GLY A 26 36.80 39.65 16.12
CA GLY A 26 37.83 40.07 15.17
C GLY A 26 39.17 39.50 15.62
N ASN A 27 39.65 38.41 15.01
CA ASN A 27 41.07 38.07 15.00
C ASN A 27 41.42 37.08 13.87
N ASP A 28 42.14 37.66 12.92
CA ASP A 28 42.93 37.14 11.83
C ASP A 28 44.38 36.87 12.31
N GLY A 29 45.01 35.83 11.75
CA GLY A 29 46.38 35.37 12.06
C GLY A 29 46.37 33.94 12.61
N GLY A 30 46.93 32.92 11.96
CA GLY A 30 48.18 32.88 11.22
C GLY A 30 49.33 32.54 12.17
N TRP A 31 50.03 31.43 11.89
CA TRP A 31 51.34 30.94 12.37
C TRP A 31 51.39 29.63 13.18
N GLY A 32 52.31 28.74 12.75
CA GLY A 32 52.91 27.61 13.51
C GLY A 32 52.25 26.25 13.23
N GLN A 33 52.71 25.43 12.27
CA GLN A 33 53.84 24.48 12.39
C GLN A 33 53.99 23.84 13.77
N ASP A 34 53.69 22.54 13.86
CA ASP A 34 54.51 21.58 14.59
C ASP A 34 54.53 20.21 13.87
N PRO A 35 55.69 19.51 13.84
CA PRO A 35 55.90 18.24 13.15
C PRO A 35 55.96 17.02 14.11
N TYR A 36 55.69 15.84 13.54
CA TYR A 36 55.90 14.48 14.08
C TYR A 36 54.94 13.93 15.16
N GLY A 37 54.37 12.76 14.84
CA GLY A 37 53.62 11.92 15.76
C GLY A 37 52.99 10.70 15.09
N THR A 38 53.74 9.94 14.30
CA THR A 38 53.32 8.63 13.77
C THR A 38 53.20 7.62 14.90
N GLY A 39 51.96 7.40 15.37
CA GLY A 39 51.60 6.34 16.30
C GLY A 39 50.41 5.54 15.78
N LEU A 40 50.65 4.67 14.79
CA LEU A 40 49.69 3.66 14.37
C LEU A 40 49.53 2.61 15.49
N ARG A 41 48.50 2.75 16.33
CA ARG A 41 47.97 1.62 17.10
C ARG A 41 47.00 0.84 16.22
N ALA A 42 47.44 -0.33 15.77
CA ALA A 42 46.56 -1.32 15.15
C ALA A 42 45.50 -1.78 16.18
N PRO A 43 44.20 -1.81 15.83
CA PRO A 43 43.20 -2.42 16.68
C PRO A 43 43.40 -3.94 16.72
N SER A 44 43.50 -4.50 17.93
CA SER A 44 43.55 -5.93 18.19
C SER A 44 42.24 -6.58 17.74
N ARG A 45 42.27 -7.21 16.57
CA ARG A 45 41.19 -8.08 16.07
C ARG A 45 41.15 -9.37 16.90
N ASN A 46 40.09 -9.55 17.67
CA ASN A 46 39.76 -10.79 18.35
C ASN A 46 39.49 -11.91 17.32
N GLY A 47 40.52 -12.69 16.99
CA GLY A 47 40.45 -13.77 15.99
C GLY A 47 39.49 -14.92 16.34
N LEU A 48 39.01 -14.99 17.58
CA LEU A 48 38.12 -16.07 18.04
C LEU A 48 36.71 -16.00 17.43
N MET A 49 36.19 -14.80 17.12
CA MET A 49 34.85 -14.65 16.52
C MET A 49 34.81 -15.07 15.05
N TRP A 50 35.90 -14.87 14.30
CA TRP A 50 35.96 -15.22 12.88
C TRP A 50 36.02 -16.73 12.64
N VAL A 51 36.70 -17.47 13.53
CA VAL A 51 36.77 -18.94 13.44
C VAL A 51 35.41 -19.58 13.73
N MET A 52 34.64 -19.03 14.69
CA MET A 52 33.30 -19.53 15.01
C MET A 52 32.28 -19.22 13.91
N GLY A 53 32.33 -18.03 13.31
CA GLY A 53 31.45 -17.65 12.20
C GLY A 53 31.65 -18.53 10.96
N GLY A 54 32.90 -18.83 10.60
CA GLY A 54 33.19 -19.71 9.46
C GLY A 54 32.71 -21.15 9.65
N LEU A 55 32.80 -21.68 10.87
CA LEU A 55 32.42 -23.07 11.16
C LEU A 55 30.90 -23.30 11.07
N ILE A 56 30.10 -22.30 11.45
CA ILE A 56 28.63 -22.33 11.34
C ILE A 56 28.19 -22.33 9.86
N VAL A 57 28.84 -21.53 9.00
CA VAL A 57 28.51 -21.48 7.57
C VAL A 57 28.83 -22.81 6.89
N VAL A 58 29.98 -23.42 7.18
CA VAL A 58 30.35 -24.73 6.63
C VAL A 58 29.37 -25.83 7.10
N LEU A 59 28.95 -25.80 8.36
CA LEU A 59 27.98 -26.76 8.88
C LEU A 59 26.61 -26.64 8.18
N LEU A 60 26.13 -25.41 7.93
CA LEU A 60 24.86 -25.17 7.24
C LEU A 60 24.91 -25.62 5.76
N VAL A 61 26.03 -25.41 5.07
CA VAL A 61 26.21 -25.87 3.69
C VAL A 61 26.23 -27.40 3.59
N VAL A 62 26.87 -28.10 4.54
CA VAL A 62 26.87 -29.57 4.59
C VAL A 62 25.47 -30.11 4.88
N LEU A 63 24.72 -29.51 5.80
CA LEU A 63 23.35 -29.92 6.11
C LEU A 63 22.39 -29.69 4.94
N ALA A 64 22.50 -28.58 4.21
CA ALA A 64 21.69 -28.32 3.02
C ALA A 64 22.02 -29.29 1.87
N GLY A 65 23.30 -29.64 1.69
CA GLY A 65 23.72 -30.62 0.68
C GLY A 65 23.21 -32.04 0.95
N ALA A 66 23.17 -32.47 2.21
CA ALA A 66 22.67 -33.79 2.59
C ALA A 66 21.15 -33.94 2.35
N VAL A 67 20.37 -32.87 2.54
CA VAL A 67 18.92 -32.88 2.27
C VAL A 67 18.62 -32.89 0.77
N GLY A 68 19.42 -32.20 -0.05
CA GLY A 68 19.27 -32.22 -1.52
C GLY A 68 19.58 -33.59 -2.14
N TYR A 69 20.51 -34.36 -1.56
CA TYR A 69 20.89 -35.68 -2.09
C TYR A 69 19.82 -36.76 -1.87
N LEU A 70 18.95 -36.61 -0.86
CA LEU A 70 17.87 -37.56 -0.58
C LEU A 70 16.59 -37.32 -1.41
N VAL A 71 16.45 -36.15 -2.05
CA VAL A 71 15.25 -35.82 -2.86
C VAL A 71 15.48 -36.09 -4.36
N ALA A 72 16.73 -36.28 -4.80
CA ALA A 72 17.06 -36.50 -6.21
C ALA A 72 17.09 -37.98 -6.65
N SER A 73 16.71 -38.94 -5.80
CA SER A 73 16.78 -40.38 -6.09
C SER A 73 15.44 -41.04 -6.50
N ASP A 74 14.33 -40.32 -6.54
CA ASP A 74 13.08 -40.85 -7.09
C ASP A 74 12.95 -40.52 -8.58
N GLY A 75 13.07 -41.57 -9.40
CA GLY A 75 13.02 -41.51 -10.86
C GLY A 75 11.62 -41.27 -11.42
N GLY A 76 11.57 -40.55 -12.52
CA GLY A 76 10.39 -40.40 -13.36
C GLY A 76 10.80 -40.09 -14.80
N GLU A 77 10.66 -41.07 -15.70
CA GLU A 77 10.86 -40.97 -17.14
C GLU A 77 10.04 -39.83 -17.78
N PRO A 78 10.63 -39.02 -18.69
CA PRO A 78 9.87 -38.03 -19.43
C PRO A 78 9.09 -38.65 -20.60
N GLY A 79 7.77 -38.69 -20.44
CA GLY A 79 6.83 -39.02 -21.51
C GLY A 79 6.88 -37.98 -22.65
N ALA A 80 6.93 -38.48 -23.87
CA ALA A 80 6.99 -37.72 -25.11
C ALA A 80 5.81 -36.74 -25.29
N ALA A 81 6.13 -35.50 -25.66
CA ALA A 81 5.14 -34.52 -26.11
C ALA A 81 4.70 -34.80 -27.56
N PRO A 82 3.40 -34.80 -27.87
CA PRO A 82 2.94 -34.80 -29.26
C PRO A 82 3.04 -33.41 -29.89
N ALA A 83 3.41 -33.39 -31.17
CA ALA A 83 3.58 -32.20 -32.01
C ALA A 83 2.24 -31.47 -32.30
N PRO A 84 2.25 -30.15 -32.53
CA PRO A 84 1.06 -29.43 -32.97
C PRO A 84 0.79 -29.68 -34.47
N THR A 85 -0.41 -30.14 -34.78
CA THR A 85 -0.95 -30.19 -36.15
C THR A 85 -1.49 -28.81 -36.51
N THR A 86 -0.89 -28.17 -37.51
CA THR A 86 -1.41 -26.97 -38.17
C THR A 86 -2.47 -27.38 -39.20
N THR A 87 -3.73 -27.05 -38.94
CA THR A 87 -4.78 -27.09 -39.97
C THR A 87 -5.01 -25.68 -40.48
N SER A 88 -4.55 -25.46 -41.71
CA SER A 88 -4.88 -24.31 -42.55
C SER A 88 -6.32 -24.45 -43.02
N VAL A 89 -7.19 -23.49 -42.70
CA VAL A 89 -8.56 -23.39 -43.25
C VAL A 89 -8.58 -22.26 -44.26
N GLU A 90 -8.85 -22.66 -45.50
CA GLU A 90 -9.07 -21.85 -46.70
C GLU A 90 -10.41 -21.10 -46.59
N PRO A 91 -10.50 -19.82 -47.00
CA PRO A 91 -11.76 -19.09 -46.94
C PRO A 91 -12.56 -19.30 -48.22
N GLU A 92 -13.58 -20.14 -48.17
CA GLU A 92 -14.61 -20.19 -49.21
C GLU A 92 -15.54 -18.98 -49.11
N THR A 93 -15.62 -18.27 -50.24
CA THR A 93 -16.53 -17.18 -50.52
C THR A 93 -17.93 -17.74 -50.76
N ALA A 94 -18.89 -17.44 -49.89
CA ALA A 94 -20.30 -17.76 -50.12
C ALA A 94 -21.16 -16.48 -50.06
N THR A 95 -21.84 -16.27 -51.18
CA THR A 95 -22.84 -15.24 -51.49
C THR A 95 -24.03 -15.25 -50.52
N PRO A 96 -24.62 -14.09 -50.14
CA PRO A 96 -25.73 -14.04 -49.19
C PRO A 96 -27.06 -14.49 -49.80
N VAL A 97 -27.76 -15.37 -49.08
CA VAL A 97 -29.18 -15.71 -49.28
C VAL A 97 -30.01 -14.80 -48.36
N PRO A 98 -31.13 -14.22 -48.81
CA PRO A 98 -31.99 -13.40 -47.95
C PRO A 98 -32.91 -14.32 -47.15
N GLU A 99 -32.54 -14.65 -45.91
CA GLU A 99 -33.44 -15.31 -44.97
C GLU A 99 -34.27 -14.29 -44.19
N THR A 100 -35.57 -14.45 -44.40
CA THR A 100 -36.72 -13.86 -43.73
C THR A 100 -36.54 -13.81 -42.20
N MET A 101 -36.75 -12.62 -41.64
CA MET A 101 -36.83 -12.39 -40.20
C MET A 101 -37.86 -13.32 -39.53
N PRO A 102 -37.51 -14.01 -38.44
CA PRO A 102 -38.48 -14.27 -37.39
C PRO A 102 -38.56 -13.01 -36.52
N ALA A 103 -39.76 -12.42 -36.48
CA ALA A 103 -40.10 -11.44 -35.46
C ALA A 103 -39.91 -12.08 -34.08
N ALA A 104 -38.80 -11.75 -33.43
CA ALA A 104 -38.61 -12.04 -32.02
C ALA A 104 -39.54 -11.12 -31.23
N THR A 105 -40.77 -11.57 -31.02
CA THR A 105 -41.57 -11.15 -29.88
C THR A 105 -40.83 -11.65 -28.65
N GLY A 106 -39.90 -10.83 -28.16
CA GLY A 106 -39.26 -11.03 -26.87
C GLY A 106 -40.36 -11.10 -25.82
N ALA A 107 -40.58 -12.29 -25.27
CA ALA A 107 -41.39 -12.45 -24.08
C ALA A 107 -40.79 -11.53 -23.00
N PRO A 108 -41.60 -10.70 -22.31
CA PRO A 108 -41.08 -9.92 -21.20
C PRO A 108 -40.57 -10.92 -20.16
N SER A 109 -39.25 -10.90 -19.93
CA SER A 109 -38.65 -11.52 -18.75
C SER A 109 -39.51 -11.11 -17.56
N VAL A 110 -40.07 -12.10 -16.86
CA VAL A 110 -40.86 -11.85 -15.64
C VAL A 110 -39.94 -11.09 -14.69
N ARG A 111 -40.12 -9.77 -14.65
CA ARG A 111 -39.44 -8.91 -13.68
C ARG A 111 -39.92 -9.41 -12.34
N SER A 112 -39.02 -9.98 -11.55
CA SER A 112 -39.26 -10.18 -10.13
C SER A 112 -39.76 -8.84 -9.62
N ALA A 113 -40.97 -8.80 -9.07
CA ALA A 113 -41.64 -7.57 -8.65
C ALA A 113 -40.85 -6.79 -7.57
N ASP A 114 -39.74 -7.34 -7.10
CA ASP A 114 -38.90 -6.80 -6.05
C ASP A 114 -37.92 -5.71 -6.54
N CYS A 115 -37.46 -5.73 -7.79
CA CYS A 115 -36.45 -4.77 -8.30
C CYS A 115 -36.95 -3.97 -9.51
N ASP A 116 -37.97 -3.13 -9.31
CA ASP A 116 -38.43 -2.23 -10.35
C ASP A 116 -37.40 -1.10 -10.61
N PRO A 117 -36.96 -0.87 -11.86
CA PRO A 117 -35.94 0.12 -12.18
C PRO A 117 -36.38 1.56 -11.92
N ASP A 118 -37.66 1.88 -12.10
CA ASP A 118 -38.19 3.23 -11.88
C ASP A 118 -38.30 3.52 -10.37
N GLU A 119 -38.71 2.51 -9.58
CA GLU A 119 -38.70 2.57 -8.12
C GLU A 119 -37.27 2.80 -7.60
N ILE A 120 -36.31 1.96 -8.01
CA ILE A 120 -34.89 2.09 -7.64
C ILE A 120 -34.35 3.46 -8.01
N ALA A 121 -34.62 3.93 -9.24
CA ALA A 121 -34.13 5.23 -9.70
C ALA A 121 -34.63 6.37 -8.80
N SER A 122 -35.94 6.36 -8.50
CA SER A 122 -36.60 7.39 -7.70
C SER A 122 -36.15 7.38 -6.23
N GLU A 123 -36.07 6.20 -5.60
CA GLU A 123 -35.80 6.07 -4.17
C GLU A 123 -34.30 6.15 -3.82
N ALA A 124 -33.44 5.60 -4.67
CA ALA A 124 -31.98 5.63 -4.49
C ALA A 124 -31.35 6.95 -4.96
N GLY A 125 -32.16 7.91 -5.42
CA GLY A 125 -31.70 9.24 -5.86
C GLY A 125 -30.82 9.20 -7.11
N ILE A 126 -31.12 8.29 -8.04
CA ILE A 126 -30.42 8.21 -9.33
C ILE A 126 -31.13 9.16 -10.30
N THR A 127 -30.54 10.33 -10.54
CA THR A 127 -31.16 11.43 -11.28
C THR A 127 -31.22 11.24 -12.79
N ARG A 128 -30.51 10.24 -13.32
CA ARG A 128 -30.43 9.96 -14.76
C ARG A 128 -31.60 9.10 -15.20
N ARG A 129 -32.13 9.39 -16.39
CA ARG A 129 -33.19 8.59 -17.02
C ARG A 129 -32.56 7.31 -17.61
N ASN A 130 -33.32 6.22 -17.66
CA ASN A 130 -32.89 4.90 -18.18
C ASN A 130 -31.97 4.12 -17.22
N VAL A 131 -32.44 3.94 -15.98
CA VAL A 131 -31.86 2.93 -15.08
C VAL A 131 -32.30 1.55 -15.56
N ASN A 132 -31.37 0.62 -15.62
CA ASN A 132 -31.64 -0.78 -15.91
C ASN A 132 -31.01 -1.65 -14.83
N VAL A 133 -31.71 -2.70 -14.43
CA VAL A 133 -31.26 -3.61 -13.37
C VAL A 133 -30.58 -4.80 -14.03
N ASP A 134 -29.27 -4.89 -13.87
CA ASP A 134 -28.46 -6.01 -14.38
C ASP A 134 -28.71 -7.28 -13.57
N ARG A 135 -28.79 -7.13 -12.24
CA ARG A 135 -28.97 -8.23 -11.30
C ARG A 135 -29.89 -7.79 -10.17
N CYS A 136 -30.83 -8.66 -9.82
CA CYS A 136 -31.76 -8.50 -8.70
C CYS A 136 -31.64 -9.71 -7.78
N ALA A 137 -31.39 -9.46 -6.50
CA ALA A 137 -31.24 -10.48 -5.47
C ALA A 137 -31.94 -10.03 -4.17
N GLY A 138 -33.27 -10.13 -4.17
CA GLY A 138 -34.12 -9.79 -3.03
C GLY A 138 -33.99 -8.32 -2.63
N ALA A 139 -33.33 -8.07 -1.50
CA ALA A 139 -33.11 -6.72 -0.96
C ALA A 139 -31.94 -5.97 -1.62
N TRP A 140 -31.30 -6.54 -2.64
CA TRP A 140 -30.12 -5.97 -3.31
C TRP A 140 -30.28 -5.97 -4.82
N ALA A 141 -29.73 -4.94 -5.48
CA ALA A 141 -29.68 -4.90 -6.94
C ALA A 141 -28.40 -4.22 -7.44
N LEU A 142 -27.92 -4.69 -8.60
CA LEU A 142 -26.92 -4.01 -9.42
C LEU A 142 -27.65 -3.31 -10.56
N ALA A 143 -27.55 -1.99 -10.60
CA ALA A 143 -28.19 -1.17 -11.61
C ALA A 143 -27.15 -0.44 -12.45
N HIS A 144 -27.33 -0.41 -13.78
CA HIS A 144 -26.57 0.45 -14.66
C HIS A 144 -27.42 1.59 -15.19
N VAL A 145 -26.75 2.69 -15.52
CA VAL A 145 -27.33 3.84 -16.17
C VAL A 145 -26.72 3.98 -17.55
N PHE A 146 -27.58 4.01 -18.56
CA PHE A 146 -27.12 4.29 -19.91
C PHE A 146 -26.66 5.74 -20.04
N VAL A 147 -25.40 5.94 -20.44
CA VAL A 147 -24.83 7.27 -20.72
C VAL A 147 -24.83 7.49 -22.24
N PRO A 148 -25.58 8.47 -22.75
CA PRO A 148 -25.53 8.83 -24.17
C PRO A 148 -24.12 9.22 -24.62
N GLN A 149 -23.78 8.97 -25.88
CA GLN A 149 -22.49 9.41 -26.43
C GLN A 149 -22.35 10.94 -26.32
N GLY A 150 -21.22 11.39 -25.75
CA GLY A 150 -20.89 12.82 -25.57
C GLY A 150 -21.12 13.36 -24.16
N GLU A 151 -21.71 12.60 -23.25
CA GLU A 151 -21.78 12.96 -21.83
C GLU A 151 -20.59 12.41 -21.03
N PRO A 152 -20.16 13.09 -19.95
CA PRO A 152 -19.12 12.58 -19.08
C PRO A 152 -19.54 11.25 -18.45
N ALA A 153 -18.68 10.24 -18.59
CA ALA A 153 -18.76 8.95 -17.92
C ALA A 153 -18.49 9.16 -16.42
N GLY A 154 -19.53 9.49 -15.66
CA GLY A 154 -19.53 9.29 -14.21
C GLY A 154 -19.77 7.81 -13.88
N ASP A 155 -20.04 7.50 -12.61
CA ASP A 155 -20.41 6.15 -12.20
C ASP A 155 -21.63 5.69 -13.02
N THR A 156 -21.42 4.72 -13.90
CA THR A 156 -22.46 4.16 -14.77
C THR A 156 -23.10 2.94 -14.15
N GLN A 157 -22.58 2.44 -13.04
CA GLN A 157 -23.09 1.30 -12.31
C GLN A 157 -23.17 1.61 -10.82
N TYR A 158 -24.27 1.18 -10.21
CA TYR A 158 -24.60 1.39 -8.81
C TYR A 158 -25.04 0.08 -8.18
N ILE A 159 -24.58 -0.17 -6.96
CA ILE A 159 -25.16 -1.19 -6.10
C ILE A 159 -26.12 -0.51 -5.15
N VAL A 160 -27.33 -1.04 -5.06
CA VAL A 160 -28.40 -0.52 -4.21
C VAL A 160 -28.90 -1.61 -3.26
N SER A 161 -29.40 -1.20 -2.10
CA SER A 161 -30.00 -2.10 -1.10
C SER A 161 -31.30 -1.53 -0.55
N ARG A 162 -32.22 -2.40 -0.10
CA ARG A 162 -33.43 -2.00 0.60
C ARG A 162 -33.14 -1.81 2.09
N VAL A 163 -33.35 -0.59 2.57
CA VAL A 163 -33.23 -0.21 3.98
C VAL A 163 -34.54 0.39 4.45
N GLY A 164 -35.20 -0.25 5.41
CA GLY A 164 -36.49 0.22 5.92
C GLY A 164 -37.62 0.20 4.88
N GLY A 165 -37.54 -0.70 3.89
CA GLY A 165 -38.54 -0.83 2.83
C GLY A 165 -38.32 0.06 1.60
N SER A 166 -37.31 0.94 1.61
CA SER A 166 -36.96 1.78 0.45
C SER A 166 -35.56 1.47 -0.06
N TRP A 167 -35.37 1.61 -1.37
CA TRP A 167 -34.07 1.51 -2.01
C TRP A 167 -33.15 2.67 -1.61
N LYS A 168 -31.91 2.34 -1.29
CA LYS A 168 -30.82 3.26 -0.99
C LYS A 168 -29.61 2.88 -1.82
N ARG A 169 -28.85 3.89 -2.25
CA ARG A 169 -27.55 3.67 -2.85
C ARG A 169 -26.60 3.11 -1.78
N TYR A 170 -26.02 1.96 -2.06
CA TYR A 170 -24.97 1.36 -1.24
C TYR A 170 -23.60 1.88 -1.68
N THR A 171 -23.26 1.74 -2.97
CA THR A 171 -22.04 2.29 -3.58
C THR A 171 -22.18 2.50 -5.09
N GLY A 172 -21.34 3.35 -5.69
CA GLY A 172 -21.08 3.37 -7.14
C GLY A 172 -19.94 2.42 -7.51
N ILE A 173 -19.78 2.11 -8.80
CA ILE A 173 -18.63 1.40 -9.37
C ILE A 173 -17.85 2.38 -10.26
N PRO A 174 -16.53 2.53 -10.06
CA PRO A 174 -15.67 1.78 -9.13
C PRO A 174 -15.97 2.10 -7.65
N SER A 175 -15.88 1.09 -6.78
CA SER A 175 -16.20 1.19 -5.35
C SER A 175 -14.93 1.10 -4.49
N THR A 176 -14.90 1.81 -3.35
CA THR A 176 -13.93 1.56 -2.28
C THR A 176 -14.42 0.54 -1.25
N THR A 177 -15.67 0.09 -1.35
CA THR A 177 -16.27 -0.90 -0.46
C THR A 177 -15.77 -2.30 -0.81
N CYS A 178 -15.32 -3.03 0.20
CA CYS A 178 -14.78 -4.36 0.04
C CYS A 178 -15.88 -5.40 -0.20
N ARG A 179 -15.60 -6.42 -1.01
CA ARG A 179 -16.49 -7.59 -1.15
C ARG A 179 -16.88 -8.19 0.21
N GLN A 180 -15.90 -8.40 1.11
CA GLN A 180 -16.14 -8.99 2.42
C GLN A 180 -17.01 -8.12 3.34
N GLU A 181 -16.88 -6.79 3.24
CA GLU A 181 -17.68 -5.83 4.01
C GLU A 181 -19.13 -5.83 3.51
N ALA A 182 -19.30 -5.79 2.18
CA ALA A 182 -20.59 -5.90 1.54
C ALA A 182 -21.32 -7.20 1.90
N GLU A 183 -20.64 -8.35 1.87
CA GLU A 183 -21.20 -9.63 2.29
C GLU A 183 -21.61 -9.62 3.78
N ALA A 184 -20.82 -8.98 4.65
CA ALA A 184 -21.15 -8.82 6.06
C ALA A 184 -22.39 -7.94 6.30
N ASP A 185 -22.62 -6.96 5.42
CA ASP A 185 -23.85 -6.15 5.39
C ASP A 185 -25.06 -6.92 4.81
N GLY A 186 -24.87 -8.17 4.41
CA GLY A 186 -25.91 -9.05 3.88
C GLY A 186 -26.07 -8.98 2.36
N MET A 187 -25.08 -8.44 1.64
CA MET A 187 -25.06 -8.48 0.18
C MET A 187 -24.90 -9.92 -0.32
N PRO A 188 -25.76 -10.38 -1.25
CA PRO A 188 -25.60 -11.68 -1.87
C PRO A 188 -24.29 -11.78 -2.67
N ALA A 189 -23.63 -12.93 -2.59
CA ALA A 189 -22.32 -13.17 -3.20
C ALA A 189 -22.31 -12.91 -4.72
N GLU A 190 -23.43 -13.13 -5.41
CA GLU A 190 -23.59 -12.88 -6.84
C GLU A 190 -23.58 -11.39 -7.23
N ILE A 191 -23.92 -10.50 -6.29
CA ILE A 191 -23.76 -9.06 -6.45
C ILE A 191 -22.38 -8.65 -5.94
N ALA A 192 -21.95 -9.17 -4.78
CA ALA A 192 -20.64 -8.86 -4.20
C ALA A 192 -19.46 -9.25 -5.11
N ALA A 193 -19.65 -10.19 -6.03
CA ALA A 193 -18.67 -10.59 -7.03
C ALA A 193 -18.18 -9.45 -7.94
N VAL A 194 -18.95 -8.35 -8.09
CA VAL A 194 -18.51 -7.18 -8.88
C VAL A 194 -17.61 -6.22 -8.08
N LEU A 195 -17.54 -6.39 -6.76
CA LEU A 195 -16.63 -5.65 -5.89
C LEU A 195 -15.27 -6.32 -5.83
N ASP A 196 -14.24 -5.51 -5.61
CA ASP A 196 -12.89 -6.01 -5.40
C ASP A 196 -12.76 -6.70 -4.04
N ASP A 197 -11.90 -7.73 -4.00
CA ASP A 197 -11.40 -8.25 -2.74
C ASP A 197 -10.43 -7.23 -2.17
N CYS A 198 -10.70 -6.67 -0.98
CA CYS A 198 -9.83 -5.60 -0.45
C CYS A 198 -8.40 -6.04 -0.15
N ARG A 199 -8.14 -7.36 -0.05
CA ARG A 199 -6.77 -7.88 -0.05
C ARG A 199 -6.05 -7.64 -1.37
N SER A 200 -6.78 -7.63 -2.48
CA SER A 200 -6.29 -7.29 -3.82
C SER A 200 -6.12 -5.77 -3.99
N SER A 201 -6.98 -4.94 -3.39
CA SER A 201 -6.82 -3.47 -3.38
C SER A 201 -5.65 -3.01 -2.48
N ALA A 202 -5.40 -3.72 -1.38
CA ALA A 202 -4.17 -3.56 -0.59
C ALA A 202 -2.93 -3.88 -1.43
N ALA A 203 -2.96 -4.97 -2.22
CA ALA A 203 -1.87 -5.31 -3.13
C ALA A 203 -1.63 -4.24 -4.21
N LEU A 204 -2.68 -3.62 -4.76
CA LEU A 204 -2.57 -2.51 -5.72
C LEU A 204 -2.00 -1.23 -5.11
N THR A 205 -2.19 -1.03 -3.81
CA THR A 205 -1.68 0.14 -3.08
C THR A 205 -0.32 -0.10 -2.43
N GLY A 206 0.19 -1.34 -2.47
CA GLY A 206 1.37 -1.78 -1.72
C GLY A 206 1.10 -1.93 -0.22
N ASP A 207 -0.15 -1.91 0.24
CA ASP A 207 -0.48 -2.22 1.63
C ASP A 207 -0.42 -3.74 1.85
N LEU A 208 0.12 -4.14 3.00
CA LEU A 208 0.26 -5.52 3.45
C LEU A 208 -1.01 -6.06 4.12
N GLY A 209 -2.06 -5.23 4.28
CA GLY A 209 -3.33 -5.63 4.89
C GLY A 209 -3.22 -5.94 6.38
N LEU A 210 -2.31 -5.23 7.08
CA LEU A 210 -2.10 -5.38 8.51
C LEU A 210 -3.12 -4.56 9.31
N ARG A 211 -3.20 -4.79 10.64
CA ARG A 211 -4.11 -4.02 11.51
C ARG A 211 -3.72 -2.55 11.62
N VAL A 212 -2.41 -2.28 11.63
CA VAL A 212 -1.91 -0.93 11.38
C VAL A 212 -2.05 -0.75 9.87
N PRO A 213 -2.65 0.33 9.35
CA PRO A 213 -2.67 0.59 7.91
C PRO A 213 -1.32 1.11 7.42
N MET A 214 -1.00 0.91 6.14
CA MET A 214 0.22 1.46 5.57
C MET A 214 0.15 2.99 5.52
N SER A 215 1.17 3.65 6.08
CA SER A 215 1.27 5.11 6.06
C SER A 215 1.96 5.63 4.80
N ARG A 216 1.60 6.85 4.39
CA ARG A 216 2.27 7.63 3.34
C ARG A 216 2.58 9.03 3.86
N PRO A 217 3.67 9.20 4.63
CA PRO A 217 3.98 10.50 5.20
C PRO A 217 4.37 11.50 4.09
N ALA A 218 4.11 12.78 4.33
CA ALA A 218 4.54 13.84 3.43
C ALA A 218 6.08 13.94 3.38
N CYS A 219 6.61 14.37 2.24
CA CYS A 219 8.03 14.66 2.06
C CYS A 219 8.31 16.13 2.43
N ASP A 220 8.14 16.45 3.71
CA ASP A 220 8.18 17.80 4.28
C ASP A 220 9.49 18.13 5.02
N GLY A 221 10.49 17.26 4.94
CA GLY A 221 11.77 17.40 5.64
C GLY A 221 11.78 16.83 7.07
N ARG A 222 10.70 16.15 7.51
CA ARG A 222 10.69 15.49 8.82
C ARG A 222 11.64 14.30 8.89
N GLY A 223 12.25 14.08 10.04
CA GLY A 223 13.04 12.89 10.33
C GLY A 223 12.17 11.68 10.69
N ILE A 224 12.62 10.48 10.34
CA ILE A 224 12.07 9.22 10.84
C ILE A 224 13.19 8.34 11.39
N VAL A 225 12.89 7.62 12.46
CA VAL A 225 13.74 6.53 12.96
C VAL A 225 13.22 5.22 12.38
N VAL A 226 14.01 4.60 11.52
CA VAL A 226 13.69 3.29 10.95
C VAL A 226 14.15 2.22 11.94
N LEU A 227 13.19 1.39 12.36
CA LEU A 227 13.37 0.35 13.38
C LEU A 227 13.59 -1.03 12.77
N TYR A 228 12.96 -1.28 11.61
CA TYR A 228 13.07 -2.55 10.89
C TYR A 228 12.86 -2.32 9.39
N SER A 229 13.49 -3.14 8.55
CA SER A 229 13.31 -3.11 7.09
C SER A 229 13.12 -4.53 6.56
N ALA A 230 11.94 -4.85 6.03
CA ALA A 230 11.65 -6.11 5.38
C ALA A 230 11.99 -6.04 3.88
N VAL A 231 12.76 -7.01 3.39
CA VAL A 231 13.25 -7.07 2.00
C VAL A 231 13.04 -8.45 1.35
N THR A 232 12.39 -9.39 2.03
CA THR A 232 12.20 -10.76 1.54
C THR A 232 10.81 -10.93 0.89
N PRO A 233 10.75 -11.11 -0.44
CA PRO A 233 9.48 -11.36 -1.13
C PRO A 233 8.77 -12.59 -0.55
N GLY A 234 7.44 -12.47 -0.37
CA GLY A 234 6.62 -13.52 0.24
C GLY A 234 6.57 -13.48 1.78
N ALA A 235 7.49 -12.75 2.43
CA ALA A 235 7.55 -12.66 3.89
C ALA A 235 7.22 -11.26 4.47
N TYR A 236 7.07 -10.22 3.62
CA TYR A 236 6.85 -8.84 4.05
C TYR A 236 5.79 -8.67 5.14
N ALA A 237 4.58 -9.21 4.94
CA ALA A 237 3.47 -9.04 5.89
C ALA A 237 3.80 -9.65 7.26
N GLN A 238 4.42 -10.83 7.27
CA GLN A 238 4.80 -11.51 8.50
C GLN A 238 5.91 -10.74 9.25
N GLU A 239 6.95 -10.32 8.54
CA GLU A 239 8.07 -9.57 9.13
C GLU A 239 7.61 -8.22 9.69
N ILE A 240 6.83 -7.46 8.92
CA ILE A 240 6.33 -6.14 9.34
C ILE A 240 5.35 -6.30 10.51
N ALA A 241 4.46 -7.29 10.49
CA ALA A 241 3.57 -7.55 11.62
C ALA A 241 4.34 -7.87 12.91
N ALA A 242 5.40 -8.69 12.82
CA ALA A 242 6.26 -9.01 13.96
C ALA A 242 7.01 -7.76 14.47
N ALA A 243 7.58 -6.96 13.57
CA ALA A 243 8.27 -5.73 13.93
C ALA A 243 7.35 -4.68 14.56
N LEU A 244 6.11 -4.53 14.07
CA LEU A 244 5.09 -3.65 14.67
C LEU A 244 4.66 -4.13 16.06
N ALA A 245 4.54 -5.44 16.28
CA ALA A 245 4.22 -6.00 17.60
C ALA A 245 5.34 -5.74 18.63
N GLN A 246 6.60 -5.75 18.19
CA GLN A 246 7.76 -5.44 19.02
C GLN A 246 7.92 -3.94 19.28
N ASN A 247 7.33 -3.08 18.43
CA ASN A 247 7.47 -1.63 18.50
C ASN A 247 6.09 -0.94 18.58
N PRO A 248 5.39 -0.99 19.73
CA PRO A 248 4.09 -0.35 19.89
C PRO A 248 4.13 1.14 19.54
N GLY A 249 3.13 1.60 18.77
CA GLY A 249 3.03 2.98 18.31
C GLY A 249 3.91 3.32 17.09
N ALA A 250 4.64 2.35 16.54
CA ALA A 250 5.30 2.53 15.25
C ALA A 250 4.30 2.43 14.09
N SER A 251 4.68 3.04 12.97
CA SER A 251 3.98 2.96 11.69
C SER A 251 4.83 2.14 10.71
N TYR A 252 4.25 1.73 9.58
CA TYR A 252 5.04 1.22 8.46
C TYR A 252 4.69 1.94 7.17
N LEU A 253 5.62 1.88 6.22
CA LEU A 253 5.48 2.39 4.87
C LEU A 253 6.20 1.47 3.89
N ARG A 254 5.92 1.65 2.60
CA ARG A 254 6.70 1.09 1.50
C ARG A 254 7.56 2.21 0.89
N THR A 255 8.88 2.00 0.82
CA THR A 255 9.83 3.09 0.60
C THR A 255 9.77 3.69 -0.81
N ASP A 256 9.50 2.88 -1.84
CA ASP A 256 9.36 3.32 -3.25
C ASP A 256 8.07 4.12 -3.51
N MET A 257 7.14 4.14 -2.55
CA MET A 257 5.87 4.87 -2.62
C MET A 257 5.76 6.03 -1.60
N ALA A 258 6.86 6.34 -0.90
CA ALA A 258 6.89 7.37 0.15
C ALA A 258 7.62 8.64 -0.32
N CYS A 259 8.95 8.71 -0.16
CA CYS A 259 9.76 9.87 -0.52
C CYS A 259 11.01 9.47 -1.31
N PRO A 260 11.47 10.28 -2.29
CA PRO A 260 12.69 9.98 -3.05
C PRO A 260 13.96 9.82 -2.20
N SER A 261 14.01 10.46 -1.04
CA SER A 261 15.10 10.32 -0.06
C SER A 261 15.17 8.95 0.62
N LEU A 262 14.18 8.08 0.40
CA LEU A 262 14.18 6.70 0.88
C LEU A 262 14.62 5.78 -0.24
N ARG A 263 15.48 4.82 0.11
CA ARG A 263 15.91 3.79 -0.82
C ARG A 263 14.72 2.95 -1.27
N ALA A 264 14.40 3.03 -2.56
CA ALA A 264 13.25 2.35 -3.15
C ALA A 264 13.39 0.82 -3.15
N ARG A 265 14.61 0.31 -3.33
CA ARG A 265 14.89 -1.12 -3.47
C ARG A 265 16.15 -1.55 -2.76
N ASP A 266 16.20 -2.80 -2.33
CA ASP A 266 17.39 -3.39 -1.75
C ASP A 266 18.49 -3.65 -2.82
N GLU A 267 19.63 -4.23 -2.42
CA GLU A 267 20.72 -4.57 -3.36
C GLU A 267 20.33 -5.65 -4.37
N ASN A 268 19.30 -6.44 -4.07
CA ASN A 268 18.77 -7.50 -4.92
C ASN A 268 17.59 -7.01 -5.80
N GLY A 269 17.23 -5.72 -5.71
CA GLY A 269 16.09 -5.15 -6.43
C GLY A 269 14.72 -5.39 -5.78
N ASN A 270 14.67 -5.93 -4.56
CA ASN A 270 13.44 -6.13 -3.80
C ASN A 270 12.91 -4.80 -3.27
N VAL A 271 11.58 -4.66 -3.20
CA VAL A 271 10.95 -3.51 -2.56
C VAL A 271 11.23 -3.52 -1.06
N ILE A 272 11.33 -2.35 -0.44
CA ILE A 272 11.59 -2.26 1.00
C ILE A 272 10.33 -1.78 1.71
N TYR A 273 9.91 -2.54 2.73
CA TYR A 273 8.95 -2.08 3.73
C TYR A 273 9.69 -1.71 5.00
N ALA A 274 9.40 -0.54 5.55
CA ALA A 274 10.07 -0.04 6.74
C ALA A 274 9.06 0.16 7.87
N VAL A 275 9.39 -0.33 9.07
CA VAL A 275 8.73 0.08 10.32
C VAL A 275 9.50 1.26 10.90
N TYR A 276 8.79 2.32 11.26
CA TYR A 276 9.41 3.57 11.68
C TYR A 276 8.61 4.29 12.78
N ARG A 277 9.29 5.19 13.48
CA ARG A 277 8.68 6.26 14.28
C ARG A 277 8.96 7.62 13.65
N ALA A 278 8.00 8.52 13.73
CA ALA A 278 8.22 9.92 13.38
C ALA A 278 9.13 10.58 14.42
N SER A 279 10.00 11.46 13.94
CA SER A 279 10.94 12.29 14.73
C SER A 279 10.68 13.77 14.42
N GLY A 280 11.47 14.67 15.02
CA GLY A 280 11.50 16.10 14.71
C GLY A 280 12.07 16.46 13.34
N TYR A 281 12.25 17.77 13.12
CA TYR A 281 12.71 18.37 11.84
C TYR A 281 14.18 18.80 11.88
N SER A 282 14.86 18.59 13.01
CA SER A 282 16.28 18.90 13.16
C SER A 282 17.12 17.64 13.32
N ARG A 283 18.37 17.68 12.85
CA ARG A 283 19.31 16.57 13.01
C ARG A 283 19.53 16.20 14.48
N GLN A 284 19.49 17.19 15.37
CA GLN A 284 19.66 16.97 16.80
C GLN A 284 18.54 16.12 17.39
N GLU A 285 17.28 16.41 17.05
CA GLU A 285 16.12 15.63 17.47
C GLU A 285 16.20 14.21 16.90
N LEU A 286 16.40 14.08 15.58
CA LEU A 286 16.52 12.79 14.93
C LEU A 286 17.62 11.92 15.55
N CYS A 287 18.79 12.50 15.80
CA CYS A 287 19.87 11.76 16.43
C CYS A 287 19.65 11.47 17.91
N ALA A 288 18.84 12.25 18.62
CA ALA A 288 18.42 11.91 19.97
C ALA A 288 17.50 10.68 19.95
N ASP A 289 16.53 10.67 19.04
CA ASP A 289 15.58 9.57 18.89
C ASP A 289 16.26 8.27 18.42
N VAL A 290 17.17 8.35 17.44
CA VAL A 290 17.98 7.19 17.00
C VAL A 290 18.81 6.63 18.16
N ARG A 291 19.43 7.48 18.98
CA ARG A 291 20.20 7.03 20.16
C ARG A 291 19.32 6.43 21.24
N ALA A 292 18.08 6.89 21.39
CA ALA A 292 17.14 6.35 22.36
C ALA A 292 16.70 4.92 21.98
N GLU A 293 16.51 4.65 20.70
CA GLU A 293 16.17 3.30 20.19
C GLU A 293 17.39 2.37 20.16
N GLY A 294 18.56 2.88 19.77
CA GLY A 294 19.80 2.11 19.67
C GLY A 294 19.88 1.21 18.42
N PRO A 295 21.01 0.51 18.20
CA PRO A 295 21.18 -0.36 17.03
C PRO A 295 20.15 -1.52 17.01
N PRO A 296 19.60 -1.90 15.85
CA PRO A 296 20.01 -1.50 14.50
C PRO A 296 19.26 -0.27 13.94
N ALA A 297 18.58 0.52 14.78
CA ALA A 297 17.81 1.67 14.30
C ALA A 297 18.71 2.74 13.67
N TYR A 298 18.17 3.44 12.66
CA TYR A 298 18.88 4.53 11.98
C TYR A 298 17.93 5.63 11.51
N GLY A 299 18.47 6.83 11.31
CA GLY A 299 17.70 8.00 10.90
C GLY A 299 17.62 8.18 9.38
N ARG A 300 16.47 8.64 8.89
CA ARG A 300 16.25 9.09 7.50
C ARG A 300 15.45 10.38 7.48
N TRP A 301 15.67 11.21 6.47
CA TRP A 301 14.82 12.35 6.16
C TRP A 301 13.71 11.96 5.20
N LEU A 302 12.52 12.52 5.38
CA LEU A 302 11.41 12.44 4.43
C LEU A 302 11.42 13.68 3.55
N ASP A 303 12.19 13.67 2.47
CA ASP A 303 12.32 14.79 1.55
C ASP A 303 12.58 14.29 0.11
N SER A 304 12.87 15.21 -0.81
CA SER A 304 13.15 14.91 -2.21
C SER A 304 14.62 15.08 -2.63
N THR A 305 15.51 15.44 -1.69
CA THR A 305 16.88 15.89 -2.01
C THR A 305 17.98 15.12 -1.30
N SER A 306 17.69 14.51 -0.16
CA SER A 306 18.63 13.66 0.59
C SER A 306 18.98 12.39 -0.18
N ASP A 307 20.24 11.94 -0.09
CA ASP A 307 20.69 10.73 -0.76
C ASP A 307 20.03 9.47 -0.15
N PRO A 308 19.26 8.69 -0.93
CA PRO A 308 18.61 7.48 -0.43
C PRO A 308 19.58 6.39 0.03
N SER A 309 20.83 6.40 -0.44
CA SER A 309 21.83 5.40 -0.07
C SER A 309 22.45 5.66 1.30
N THR A 310 22.40 6.90 1.79
CA THR A 310 23.17 7.34 2.95
C THR A 310 22.26 7.66 4.15
N PRO A 311 22.29 6.87 5.25
CA PRO A 311 21.51 7.20 6.44
C PRO A 311 22.05 8.48 7.11
N VAL A 312 21.21 9.13 7.90
CA VAL A 312 21.65 10.30 8.68
C VAL A 312 22.67 9.83 9.71
N THR A 313 23.87 10.42 9.68
CA THR A 313 24.92 10.10 10.65
C THR A 313 24.58 10.69 12.01
N CYS A 314 24.35 9.78 12.95
CA CYS A 314 24.22 9.98 14.39
C CYS A 314 25.27 9.08 15.05
#